data_AF-A0A2B7ZNB1-F1
#
_entry.id   AF-A0A2B7ZNB1-F1
#
_cell.length_a   1.000
_cell.length_b   1.000
_cell.length_c   1.000
_cell.angle_alpha   90.00
_cell.angle_beta   90.00
_cell.angle_gamma   90.00
#
_symmetry.space_group_name_H-M   'P 1'
#
loop_
_entity.id
_entity.type
_entity.pdbx_description
1 polymer ?
#
loop_
_entity_poly.entity_id
_entity_poly.type
_entity_poly.pdbx_seq_one_letter_code
_entity_poly.pdbx_strand_id
1 'polypeptide(L)'
;MKLIPFPFPLNIGTDIVHLPRIYRLIHRPASSSSGSSTTKPTTTYLNRFIRRILCEQELSDFHAKFFPPPHFSLARTKSLAAVPPPVAAIDGVNSTEMARWLAGRFAAKEAARKAAPGGASTISWKDVMVRVDREGGGAGGGSAKPEIVYLKDGGARGEVGQLSISHDGEYVVAMVLAATTSTTTAQGPGG
;
A
#
# COMPACT_ATOMS: atom_id res chain seq x y z
N MET A 1 12.55 -26.46 29.78
CA MET A 1 11.33 -26.97 29.13
C MET A 1 11.60 -27.08 27.63
N LYS A 2 11.20 -28.18 26.98
CA LYS A 2 11.32 -28.32 25.52
C LYS A 2 10.18 -27.53 24.86
N LEU A 3 10.51 -26.52 24.07
CA LEU A 3 9.53 -25.74 23.31
C LEU A 3 9.25 -26.46 22.00
N ILE A 4 7.97 -26.71 21.72
CA ILE A 4 7.51 -27.23 20.43
C ILE A 4 6.89 -26.08 19.61
N PRO A 5 7.12 -26.00 18.30
CA PRO A 5 6.51 -24.98 17.45
C PRO A 5 4.99 -25.09 17.41
N PHE A 6 4.32 -23.99 17.05
CA PHE A 6 2.88 -23.99 16.82
C PHE A 6 2.54 -24.88 15.59
N PRO A 7 1.43 -25.64 15.60
CA PRO A 7 1.17 -26.68 14.59
C PRO A 7 1.00 -26.19 13.16
N PHE A 8 0.50 -24.97 12.97
CA PHE A 8 0.36 -24.34 11.67
C PHE A 8 1.29 -23.13 11.58
N PRO A 9 2.17 -23.02 10.58
CA PRO A 9 3.14 -21.93 10.54
C PRO A 9 2.52 -20.62 10.05
N LEU A 10 1.44 -20.19 10.69
CA LEU A 10 0.66 -18.99 10.38
C LEU A 10 1.10 -17.84 11.28
N ASN A 11 1.32 -16.68 10.65
CA ASN A 11 1.66 -15.44 11.31
C ASN A 11 0.60 -14.39 11.02
N ILE A 12 0.30 -13.57 12.04
CA ILE A 12 -0.65 -12.48 11.95
C ILE A 12 0.07 -11.17 12.21
N GLY A 13 -0.29 -10.15 11.45
CA GLY A 13 0.13 -8.79 11.68
C GLY A 13 -1.04 -7.84 11.59
N THR A 14 -1.03 -6.81 12.43
CA THR A 14 -2.03 -5.75 12.46
C THR A 14 -1.34 -4.39 12.54
N ASP A 15 -1.94 -3.38 11.93
CA ASP A 15 -1.47 -2.01 12.04
C ASP A 15 -2.62 -1.01 11.93
N ILE A 16 -2.44 0.14 12.58
CA ILE A 16 -3.40 1.25 12.56
C ILE A 16 -2.67 2.56 12.23
N VAL A 17 -3.26 3.34 11.34
CA VAL A 17 -2.69 4.58 10.81
C VAL A 17 -3.66 5.73 11.02
N HIS A 18 -3.15 6.81 11.60
CA HIS A 18 -3.89 8.06 11.79
C HIS A 18 -3.81 8.94 10.53
N LEU A 19 -4.94 9.14 9.85
CA LEU A 19 -5.04 9.88 8.59
C LEU A 19 -4.46 11.30 8.66
N PRO A 20 -4.72 12.12 9.69
CA PRO A 20 -4.09 13.44 9.85
C PRO A 20 -2.57 13.44 9.76
N ARG A 21 -1.88 12.34 10.10
CA ARG A 21 -0.42 12.25 9.93
C ARG A 21 -0.04 12.16 8.44
N ILE A 22 -0.80 11.43 7.64
CA ILE A 22 -0.59 11.31 6.20
C ILE A 22 -0.96 12.61 5.48
N TYR A 23 -2.05 13.27 5.88
CA TYR A 23 -2.40 14.59 5.35
C TYR A 23 -1.27 15.62 5.53
N ARG A 24 -0.62 15.63 6.69
CA ARG A 24 0.54 16.50 6.93
C ARG A 24 1.68 16.19 5.95
N LEU A 25 1.90 14.94 5.55
CA LEU A 25 2.94 14.61 4.56
C LEU A 25 2.61 15.17 3.17
N ILE A 26 1.33 15.17 2.79
CA ILE A 26 0.85 15.68 1.50
C ILE A 26 1.00 17.21 1.44
N HIS A 27 0.60 17.92 2.50
CA HIS A 27 0.53 19.38 2.49
C HIS A 27 1.79 20.08 3.01
N ARG A 28 2.71 19.35 3.66
CA ARG A 28 3.92 19.97 4.23
C ARG A 28 4.87 20.39 3.10
N PRO A 29 5.20 21.70 2.98
CA PRO A 29 6.16 22.16 2.00
C PRO A 29 7.53 21.51 2.25
N ALA A 30 8.25 21.20 1.17
CA ALA A 30 9.63 20.75 1.29
C ALA A 30 10.46 21.82 2.02
N SER A 31 11.43 21.41 2.83
CA SER A 31 12.43 22.35 3.34
C SER A 31 13.09 23.01 2.14
N SER A 32 12.83 24.29 1.92
CA SER A 32 13.56 25.09 0.96
C SER A 32 15.00 25.11 1.41
N SER A 33 15.86 24.37 0.71
CA SER A 33 17.29 24.65 0.77
C SER A 33 17.47 26.04 0.18
N SER A 34 17.53 27.02 1.07
CA SER A 34 17.99 28.37 0.80
C SER A 34 19.24 28.32 -0.08
N GLY A 35 19.16 28.92 -1.28
CA GLY A 35 20.36 29.40 -1.99
C GLY A 35 21.08 28.49 -2.99
N SER A 36 20.40 27.65 -3.78
CA SER A 36 21.08 26.95 -4.90
C SER A 36 20.26 26.98 -6.20
N SER A 37 20.64 27.87 -7.11
CA SER A 37 20.16 28.02 -8.48
C SER A 37 20.65 26.89 -9.40
N THR A 38 20.32 25.64 -9.09
CA THR A 38 20.59 24.50 -9.98
C THR A 38 19.40 23.57 -9.96
N THR A 39 18.98 23.15 -11.16
CA THR A 39 17.80 22.40 -11.60
C THR A 39 17.61 21.01 -10.97
N LYS A 40 17.82 20.84 -9.67
CA LYS A 40 17.49 19.61 -8.95
C LYS A 40 16.04 19.69 -8.43
N PRO A 41 15.17 18.71 -8.74
CA PRO A 41 13.81 18.71 -8.21
C PRO A 41 13.85 18.64 -6.68
N THR A 42 13.28 19.64 -6.00
CA THR A 42 13.15 19.65 -4.54
C THR A 42 12.27 18.47 -4.11
N THR A 43 12.85 17.50 -3.41
CA THR A 43 12.09 16.33 -2.94
C THR A 43 11.19 16.71 -1.77
N THR A 44 9.87 16.61 -1.96
CA THR A 44 8.88 16.87 -0.90
C THR A 44 8.86 15.75 0.14
N TYR A 45 8.28 16.01 1.32
CA TYR A 45 8.08 14.95 2.32
C TYR A 45 7.24 13.80 1.78
N LEU A 46 6.18 14.10 1.02
CA LEU A 46 5.40 13.11 0.29
C LEU A 46 6.27 12.27 -0.64
N ASN A 47 7.11 12.90 -1.47
CA ASN A 47 7.98 12.19 -2.41
C ASN A 47 8.94 11.22 -1.70
N ARG A 48 9.54 11.65 -0.58
CA ARG A 48 10.39 10.77 0.24
C ARG A 48 9.60 9.61 0.84
N PHE A 49 8.39 9.88 1.32
CA PHE A 49 7.52 8.87 1.90
C PHE A 49 7.14 7.81 0.86
N ILE A 50 6.53 8.19 -0.27
CA ILE A 50 6.06 7.25 -1.29
C ILE A 50 7.20 6.43 -1.90
N ARG A 51 8.38 7.06 -2.17
CA ARG A 51 9.55 6.35 -2.71
C ARG A 51 10.15 5.35 -1.74
N ARG A 52 9.96 5.58 -0.43
CA ARG A 52 10.40 4.65 0.62
C ARG A 52 9.45 3.47 0.73
N ILE A 53 8.13 3.71 0.70
CA ILE A 53 7.14 2.71 1.08
C ILE A 53 6.55 1.92 -0.10
N LEU A 54 6.41 2.52 -1.29
CA LEU A 54 5.75 1.89 -2.43
C LEU A 54 6.77 1.10 -3.28
N CYS A 55 6.36 -0.07 -3.77
CA CYS A 55 7.11 -0.77 -4.82
C CYS A 55 6.88 -0.07 -6.17
N GLU A 56 7.58 -0.49 -7.22
CA GLU A 56 7.48 0.13 -8.55
C GLU A 56 6.06 0.09 -9.12
N GLN A 57 5.38 -1.06 -8.99
CA GLN A 57 4.00 -1.24 -9.41
C GLN A 57 3.05 -0.28 -8.68
N GLU A 58 3.11 -0.23 -7.35
CA GLU A 58 2.25 0.64 -6.54
C GLU A 58 2.56 2.13 -6.79
N LEU A 59 3.81 2.47 -7.05
CA LEU A 59 4.20 3.84 -7.40
C LEU A 59 3.62 4.24 -8.76
N SER A 60 3.63 3.33 -9.74
CA SER A 60 2.95 3.52 -11.03
C SER A 60 1.45 3.71 -10.84
N ASP A 61 0.80 2.84 -10.06
CA ASP A 61 -0.62 2.94 -9.72
C ASP A 61 -0.96 4.26 -9.02
N PHE A 62 -0.09 4.71 -8.12
CA PHE A 62 -0.23 5.99 -7.42
C PHE A 62 -0.22 7.16 -8.41
N HIS A 63 0.76 7.19 -9.32
CA HIS A 63 0.85 8.23 -10.33
C HIS A 63 -0.33 8.20 -11.31
N ALA A 64 -0.71 7.02 -11.80
CA ALA A 64 -1.85 6.87 -12.68
C ALA A 64 -3.16 7.34 -12.04
N LYS A 65 -3.34 7.07 -10.72
CA LYS A 65 -4.56 7.42 -10.01
C LYS A 65 -4.66 8.92 -9.68
N PHE A 66 -3.58 9.54 -9.23
CA PHE A 66 -3.63 10.90 -8.67
C PHE A 66 -2.99 11.97 -9.56
N PHE A 67 -2.22 11.58 -10.57
CA PHE A 67 -1.56 12.46 -11.54
C PHE A 67 -1.73 11.93 -12.98
N PRO A 68 -2.97 11.65 -13.43
CA PRO A 68 -3.19 11.16 -14.78
C PRO A 68 -2.71 12.21 -15.81
N PRO A 69 -2.10 11.78 -16.93
CA PRO A 69 -1.72 12.70 -17.99
C PRO A 69 -2.97 13.45 -18.51
N PRO A 70 -2.82 14.73 -18.90
CA PRO A 70 -3.93 15.52 -19.43
C PRO A 70 -4.28 15.04 -20.84
N HIS A 71 -5.07 13.97 -20.97
CA HIS A 71 -5.71 13.58 -22.23
C HIS A 71 -7.01 12.79 -21.99
N PHE A 72 -8.11 13.33 -22.54
CA PHE A 72 -9.51 12.86 -22.56
C PHE A 72 -10.32 12.83 -21.26
N SER A 73 -10.82 14.01 -20.87
CA SER A 73 -12.10 14.16 -20.16
C SER A 73 -13.24 13.62 -21.02
N LEU A 74 -13.56 12.33 -20.91
CA LEU A 74 -14.77 11.75 -21.50
C LEU A 74 -15.22 10.51 -20.75
N ALA A 75 -15.56 10.67 -19.46
CA ALA A 75 -16.58 9.87 -18.75
C ALA A 75 -16.63 10.29 -17.27
N ARG A 76 -17.29 11.41 -16.95
CA ARG A 76 -17.99 11.50 -15.67
C ARG A 76 -19.43 11.06 -15.93
N THR A 77 -19.68 9.78 -15.71
CA THR A 77 -21.02 9.18 -15.75
C THR A 77 -21.94 9.88 -14.74
N LYS A 78 -23.18 10.07 -15.19
CA LYS A 78 -24.35 10.68 -14.56
C LYS A 78 -24.35 10.69 -13.01
N SER A 79 -24.22 11.88 -12.44
CA SER A 79 -24.92 12.24 -11.21
C SER A 79 -25.78 13.46 -11.54
N LEU A 80 -27.10 13.27 -11.47
CA LEU A 80 -28.08 14.32 -11.69
C LEU A 80 -28.14 15.23 -10.46
N ALA A 81 -28.19 16.54 -10.74
CA ALA A 81 -28.55 17.65 -9.88
C ALA A 81 -27.49 18.26 -8.92
N ALA A 82 -27.44 19.59 -9.03
CA ALA A 82 -27.06 20.61 -8.03
C ALA A 82 -25.58 21.09 -7.96
N VAL A 83 -25.43 22.34 -8.40
CA VAL A 83 -24.47 23.39 -7.99
C VAL A 83 -22.98 23.13 -8.26
N PRO A 84 -22.26 24.01 -9.00
CA PRO A 84 -20.81 23.90 -9.13
C PRO A 84 -20.15 24.10 -7.75
N PRO A 85 -19.34 23.15 -7.26
CA PRO A 85 -18.61 23.35 -6.02
C PRO A 85 -17.51 24.41 -6.22
N PRO A 86 -17.16 25.19 -5.18
CA PRO A 86 -16.04 26.09 -5.24
C PRO A 86 -14.76 25.29 -5.52
N VAL A 87 -13.95 25.79 -6.44
CA VAL A 87 -12.69 25.18 -6.93
C VAL A 87 -11.72 24.71 -5.82
N ALA A 88 -11.83 25.25 -4.60
CA ALA A 88 -11.05 24.79 -3.43
C ALA A 88 -11.46 23.41 -2.88
N ALA A 89 -12.70 22.96 -3.10
CA ALA A 89 -13.17 21.66 -2.61
C ALA A 89 -12.58 20.48 -3.41
N ILE A 90 -12.20 20.72 -4.67
CA ILE A 90 -11.68 19.68 -5.58
C ILE A 90 -10.28 19.22 -5.11
N ASP A 91 -9.42 20.15 -4.68
CA ASP A 91 -8.10 19.85 -4.14
C ASP A 91 -8.17 19.11 -2.79
N GLY A 92 -9.13 19.49 -1.94
CA GLY A 92 -9.37 18.86 -0.64
C GLY A 92 -9.87 17.42 -0.75
N VAL A 93 -10.79 17.14 -1.69
CA VAL A 93 -11.32 15.79 -1.94
C VAL A 93 -10.23 14.86 -2.48
N ASN A 94 -9.41 15.33 -3.43
CA ASN A 94 -8.30 14.53 -3.99
C ASN A 94 -7.24 14.23 -2.91
N SER A 95 -6.87 15.23 -2.10
CA SER A 95 -5.91 15.03 -1.00
C SER A 95 -6.42 14.07 0.07
N THR A 96 -7.73 14.07 0.32
CA THR A 96 -8.40 13.16 1.25
C THR A 96 -8.37 11.72 0.76
N GLU A 97 -8.73 11.51 -0.50
CA GLU A 97 -8.65 10.20 -1.13
C GLU A 97 -7.20 9.69 -1.20
N MET A 98 -6.26 10.57 -1.55
CA MET A 98 -4.82 10.27 -1.56
C MET A 98 -4.32 9.86 -0.17
N ALA A 99 -4.70 10.60 0.87
CA ALA A 99 -4.34 10.28 2.25
C ALA A 99 -4.86 8.90 2.66
N ARG A 100 -6.12 8.59 2.35
CA ARG A 100 -6.71 7.26 2.62
C ARG A 100 -6.03 6.16 1.82
N TRP A 101 -5.76 6.40 0.54
CA TRP A 101 -5.08 5.44 -0.33
C TRP A 101 -3.68 5.10 0.20
N LEU A 102 -2.91 6.11 0.60
CA LEU A 102 -1.57 5.95 1.16
C LEU A 102 -1.61 5.31 2.55
N ALA A 103 -2.55 5.72 3.41
CA ALA A 103 -2.72 5.15 4.75
C ALA A 103 -3.06 3.66 4.70
N GLY A 104 -3.95 3.24 3.79
CA GLY A 104 -4.28 1.83 3.60
C GLY A 104 -3.08 0.98 3.21
N ARG A 105 -2.22 1.49 2.31
CA ARG A 105 -0.99 0.79 1.89
C ARG A 105 0.05 0.77 3.00
N PHE A 106 0.20 1.88 3.72
CA PHE A 106 1.12 1.96 4.84
C PHE A 106 0.72 0.98 5.95
N ALA A 107 -0.55 0.98 6.35
CA ALA A 107 -1.10 0.04 7.34
C ALA A 107 -0.94 -1.42 6.87
N ALA A 108 -1.35 -1.72 5.64
CA ALA A 108 -1.27 -3.06 5.08
C ALA A 108 0.18 -3.57 5.02
N LYS A 109 1.14 -2.71 4.67
CA LYS A 109 2.56 -3.06 4.62
C LYS A 109 3.18 -3.24 6.00
N GLU A 110 2.85 -2.41 6.98
CA GLU A 110 3.27 -2.65 8.37
C GLU A 110 2.71 -3.97 8.90
N ALA A 111 1.41 -4.23 8.68
CA ALA A 111 0.77 -5.48 9.05
C ALA A 111 1.43 -6.68 8.35
N ALA A 112 1.72 -6.59 7.06
CA ALA A 112 2.42 -7.64 6.32
C ALA A 112 3.84 -7.89 6.85
N ARG A 113 4.61 -6.84 7.13
CA ARG A 113 5.96 -6.98 7.70
C ARG A 113 5.91 -7.66 9.07
N LYS A 114 4.92 -7.36 9.91
CA LYS A 114 4.70 -8.04 11.19
C LYS A 114 4.29 -9.51 11.02
N ALA A 115 3.54 -9.83 9.97
CA ALA A 115 3.14 -11.19 9.61
C ALA A 115 4.24 -11.98 8.87
N ALA A 116 5.36 -11.36 8.47
CA ALA A 116 6.40 -12.05 7.73
C ALA A 116 7.08 -13.12 8.61
N PRO A 117 7.49 -14.28 8.04
CA PRO A 117 8.10 -15.37 8.81
C PRO A 117 9.33 -15.01 9.65
N GLY A 118 10.15 -14.08 9.17
CA GLY A 118 11.32 -13.56 9.91
C GLY A 118 11.02 -12.32 10.76
N GLY A 119 9.76 -11.88 10.79
CA GLY A 119 9.33 -10.64 11.42
C GLY A 119 9.64 -9.39 10.61
N ALA A 120 9.29 -8.23 11.16
CA ALA A 120 9.28 -6.97 10.41
C ALA A 120 10.66 -6.51 9.92
N SER A 121 11.74 -6.89 10.59
CA SER A 121 13.10 -6.48 10.23
C SER A 121 13.70 -7.25 9.06
N THR A 122 13.14 -8.40 8.69
CA THR A 122 13.72 -9.27 7.65
C THR A 122 13.22 -8.97 6.25
N ILE A 123 12.29 -8.03 6.11
CA ILE A 123 11.66 -7.69 4.85
C ILE A 123 11.55 -6.16 4.69
N SER A 124 11.88 -5.66 3.50
CA SER A 124 11.78 -4.24 3.21
C SER A 124 10.35 -3.85 2.83
N TRP A 125 10.09 -2.54 2.82
CA TRP A 125 8.81 -2.02 2.35
C TRP A 125 8.48 -2.39 0.91
N LYS A 126 9.50 -2.49 0.06
CA LYS A 126 9.35 -2.73 -1.38
C LYS A 126 9.19 -4.19 -1.74
N ASP A 127 9.53 -5.09 -0.81
CA ASP A 127 9.33 -6.53 -0.95
C ASP A 127 7.90 -6.96 -0.58
N VAL A 128 7.06 -6.01 -0.19
CA VAL A 128 5.64 -6.21 0.04
C VAL A 128 4.89 -5.40 -1.00
N MET A 129 3.84 -5.98 -1.60
CA MET A 129 2.97 -5.29 -2.55
C MET A 129 1.51 -5.50 -2.15
N VAL A 130 0.71 -4.43 -2.13
CA VAL A 130 -0.73 -4.52 -2.00
C VAL A 130 -1.35 -4.66 -3.39
N ARG A 131 -1.88 -5.84 -3.71
CA ARG A 131 -2.59 -6.09 -4.97
C ARG A 131 -4.09 -5.99 -4.74
N VAL A 132 -4.80 -5.41 -5.71
CA VAL A 132 -6.27 -5.42 -5.74
C VAL A 132 -6.67 -6.12 -7.02
N ASP A 133 -7.25 -7.31 -6.90
CA ASP A 133 -7.56 -8.13 -8.07
C ASP A 133 -8.78 -7.55 -8.80
N ARG A 134 -8.55 -6.95 -9.97
CA ARG A 134 -9.62 -6.35 -10.79
C ARG A 134 -10.34 -7.38 -11.66
N GLU A 135 -9.77 -8.57 -11.85
CA GLU A 135 -10.26 -9.58 -12.80
C GLU A 135 -11.18 -10.64 -12.17
N GLY A 136 -11.24 -10.74 -10.83
CA GLY A 136 -12.16 -11.64 -10.12
C GLY A 136 -13.66 -11.23 -10.16
N GLY A 137 -14.01 -10.19 -10.90
CA GLY A 137 -15.38 -9.73 -11.12
C GLY A 137 -16.12 -10.58 -12.16
N GLY A 138 -16.25 -11.89 -11.93
CA GLY A 138 -17.11 -12.74 -12.74
C GLY A 138 -18.57 -12.30 -12.60
N ALA A 139 -19.14 -11.67 -13.63
CA ALA A 139 -20.57 -11.36 -13.89
C ALA A 139 -21.47 -10.77 -12.78
N GLY A 140 -21.03 -10.71 -11.52
CA GLY A 140 -21.70 -10.08 -10.39
C GLY A 140 -20.70 -9.12 -9.76
N GLY A 141 -21.05 -7.83 -9.73
CA GLY A 141 -20.19 -6.71 -9.29
C GLY A 141 -19.75 -6.75 -7.82
N GLY A 142 -19.04 -7.80 -7.41
CA GLY A 142 -18.37 -7.91 -6.12
C GLY A 142 -17.14 -7.02 -6.07
N SER A 143 -16.94 -6.35 -4.93
CA SER A 143 -15.77 -5.52 -4.64
C SER A 143 -14.48 -6.34 -4.78
N ALA A 144 -13.50 -5.83 -5.51
CA ALA A 144 -12.19 -6.44 -5.68
C ALA A 144 -11.51 -6.67 -4.31
N LYS A 145 -11.24 -7.93 -3.97
CA LYS A 145 -10.60 -8.29 -2.69
C LYS A 145 -9.11 -7.94 -2.73
N PRO A 146 -8.59 -7.14 -1.78
CA PRO A 146 -7.17 -6.83 -1.72
C PRO A 146 -6.37 -8.01 -1.13
N GLU A 147 -5.11 -8.12 -1.53
CA GLU A 147 -4.17 -9.14 -1.07
C GLU A 147 -2.77 -8.55 -0.85
N ILE A 148 -1.99 -9.22 -0.01
CA ILE A 148 -0.54 -8.98 0.07
C ILE A 148 0.18 -9.95 -0.84
N VAL A 149 1.17 -9.45 -1.58
CA VAL A 149 2.17 -10.28 -2.24
C VAL A 149 3.53 -9.98 -1.61
N TYR A 150 4.13 -11.00 -1.00
CA TYR A 150 5.52 -10.98 -0.56
C TYR A 150 6.41 -11.31 -1.75
N LEU A 151 7.09 -10.30 -2.28
CA LEU A 151 7.98 -10.41 -3.42
C LEU A 151 9.30 -11.05 -2.99
N LYS A 152 9.73 -12.06 -3.74
CA LYS A 152 11.01 -12.77 -3.58
C LYS A 152 11.79 -12.69 -4.88
N ASP A 153 13.10 -12.89 -4.78
CA ASP A 153 14.01 -12.95 -5.94
C ASP A 153 13.87 -11.73 -6.87
N GLY A 154 13.84 -10.53 -6.28
CA GLY A 154 13.68 -9.27 -7.02
C GLY A 154 12.30 -9.09 -7.66
N GLY A 155 11.29 -9.84 -7.22
CA GLY A 155 9.92 -9.80 -7.77
C GLY A 155 9.61 -10.92 -8.75
N ALA A 156 10.55 -11.82 -9.05
CA ALA A 156 10.31 -12.97 -9.92
C ALA A 156 9.35 -14.00 -9.30
N ARG A 157 9.22 -14.03 -7.97
CA ARG A 157 8.30 -14.90 -7.23
C ARG A 157 7.48 -14.10 -6.24
N GLY A 158 6.25 -14.54 -5.99
CA GLY A 158 5.35 -13.92 -5.03
C GLY A 158 4.66 -14.97 -4.16
N GLU A 159 4.64 -14.74 -2.85
CA GLU A 159 3.79 -15.50 -1.92
C GLU A 159 2.62 -14.64 -1.45
N VAL A 160 1.42 -15.20 -1.43
CA VAL A 160 0.20 -14.44 -1.14
C VAL A 160 -0.13 -14.48 0.35
N GLY A 161 -0.35 -13.31 0.93
CA GLY A 161 -0.96 -13.12 2.25
C GLY A 161 -2.40 -12.62 2.13
N GLN A 162 -3.28 -13.13 2.99
CA GLN A 162 -4.66 -12.64 3.07
C GLN A 162 -4.69 -11.28 3.76
N LEU A 163 -5.37 -10.31 3.16
CA LEU A 163 -5.41 -8.93 3.62
C LEU A 163 -6.85 -8.48 3.87
N SER A 164 -7.04 -7.77 4.98
CA SER A 164 -8.24 -6.97 5.24
C SER A 164 -7.82 -5.54 5.57
N ILE A 165 -8.50 -4.55 4.98
CA ILE A 165 -8.32 -3.13 5.28
C ILE A 165 -9.70 -2.55 5.61
N SER A 166 -9.77 -1.75 6.66
CA SER A 166 -10.95 -0.96 7.00
C SER A 166 -10.53 0.45 7.40
N HIS A 167 -11.47 1.39 7.34
CA HIS A 167 -11.28 2.74 7.85
C HIS A 167 -12.55 3.24 8.53
N ASP A 168 -12.38 4.00 9.60
CA ASP A 168 -13.46 4.72 10.24
C ASP A 168 -12.93 6.03 10.85
N GLY A 169 -13.72 7.09 10.72
CA GLY A 169 -13.31 8.45 11.07
C GLY A 169 -11.94 8.82 10.51
N GLU A 170 -10.98 9.03 11.41
CA GLU A 170 -9.62 9.47 11.10
C GLU A 170 -8.58 8.33 11.11
N TYR A 171 -9.01 7.07 11.13
CA TYR A 171 -8.11 5.92 11.24
C TYR A 171 -8.31 4.93 10.11
N VAL A 172 -7.21 4.31 9.70
CA VAL A 172 -7.18 3.16 8.80
C VAL A 172 -6.53 2.00 9.54
N VAL A 173 -7.14 0.82 9.48
CA VAL A 173 -6.61 -0.40 10.08
C VAL A 173 -6.40 -1.45 8.99
N ALA A 174 -5.34 -2.23 9.13
CA ALA A 174 -5.10 -3.38 8.27
C ALA A 174 -4.70 -4.61 9.09
N MET A 175 -5.13 -5.77 8.62
CA MET A 175 -4.77 -7.06 9.17
C MET A 175 -4.30 -7.98 8.06
N VAL A 176 -3.20 -8.69 8.30
CA VAL A 176 -2.60 -9.65 7.38
C VAL A 176 -2.43 -11.00 8.06
N LEU A 177 -2.84 -12.05 7.36
CA LEU A 177 -2.54 -13.44 7.68
C LEU A 177 -1.61 -13.99 6.61
N ALA A 178 -0.45 -14.53 7.02
CA ALA A 178 0.54 -15.12 6.12
C ALA A 178 0.97 -16.50 6.62
N ALA A 179 1.10 -17.45 5.69
CA ALA A 179 1.67 -18.76 5.98
C ALA A 179 3.16 -18.75 5.67
N THR A 180 3.97 -19.31 6.57
CA THR A 180 5.36 -19.60 6.28
C THR A 180 5.42 -20.92 5.52
N THR A 181 5.91 -20.88 4.29
CA THR A 181 6.28 -22.11 3.58
C THR A 181 7.56 -22.63 4.23
N SER A 182 7.44 -23.66 5.09
CA SER A 182 8.61 -24.44 5.48
C SER A 182 9.13 -25.09 4.21
N THR A 183 10.24 -24.59 3.68
CA THR A 183 11.01 -25.32 2.66
C THR A 183 11.47 -26.61 3.31
N THR A 184 10.70 -27.68 3.14
CA THR A 184 11.16 -29.04 3.38
C THR A 184 12.30 -29.27 2.42
N THR A 185 13.53 -29.00 2.86
CA THR A 185 14.72 -29.48 2.18
C THR A 185 14.65 -30.99 2.30
N ALA A 186 14.20 -31.66 1.24
CA ALA A 186 14.35 -33.09 1.12
C ALA A 186 15.86 -33.37 1.13
N GLN A 187 16.41 -33.66 2.31
CA GLN A 187 17.66 -34.41 2.41
C GLN A 187 17.36 -35.75 1.74
N GLY A 188 17.87 -35.92 0.52
CA GLY A 188 17.88 -37.22 -0.13
C GLY A 188 18.62 -38.22 0.77
N PRO A 189 18.22 -39.50 0.75
CA PRO A 189 18.94 -40.52 1.49
C PRO A 189 20.37 -40.59 0.92
N GLY A 190 21.35 -40.16 1.71
CA GLY A 190 22.75 -40.46 1.47
C GLY A 190 22.92 -41.97 1.60
N GLY A 191 23.43 -42.58 0.53
CA GLY A 191 23.67 -44.03 0.41
C GLY A 191 24.84 -44.55 1.23
#